data_AF-A0A2A8D061-F1
#
_entry.id   AF-A0A2A8D061-F1
#
_cell.length_a   1.000
_cell.length_b   1.000
_cell.length_c   1.000
_cell.angle_alpha   90.00
_cell.angle_beta   90.00
_cell.angle_gamma   90.00
#
_symmetry.space_group_name_H-M   'P 1'
#
loop_
_entity.id
_entity.type
_entity.pdbx_description
1 polymer ?
#
loop_
_entity_poly.entity_id
_entity_poly.type
_entity_poly.pdbx_seq_one_letter_code
_entity_poly.pdbx_strand_id
1 'polypeptide(L)'
;MCTVLEPSPLVSQSVRASVIRSINRLSIMNTQITVRHVDVTDHVKEYAEKRAEKLERFYDGIVSTHIILGEDNSPAQDKQVEINIDVYQKRLTAENSASTYEQAINSCVDQLRRQLEKYKSQLRSKKRDAH
;
A
#
# COMPACT_ATOMS: atom_id res chain seq x y z
N MET A 1 25.25 -15.68 -60.22
CA MET A 1 25.60 -14.26 -60.03
C MET A 1 25.34 -13.92 -58.57
N CYS A 2 26.39 -13.49 -57.85
CA CYS A 2 26.27 -12.68 -56.63
C CYS A 2 25.35 -11.46 -56.92
N THR A 3 24.62 -10.90 -55.95
CA THR A 3 25.19 -9.98 -54.94
C THR A 3 24.31 -9.91 -53.69
N VAL A 4 24.98 -10.06 -52.55
CA VAL A 4 24.68 -9.60 -51.18
C VAL A 4 23.97 -8.25 -51.07
N LEU A 5 23.04 -8.10 -50.12
CA LEU A 5 23.09 -7.08 -49.06
C LEU A 5 21.94 -7.26 -48.04
N GLU A 6 22.27 -7.77 -46.84
CA GLU A 6 21.69 -7.31 -45.56
C GLU A 6 22.55 -6.10 -45.07
N PRO A 7 22.20 -5.30 -44.02
CA PRO A 7 21.10 -5.39 -43.04
C PRO A 7 20.36 -4.05 -42.69
N SER A 8 19.27 -4.18 -41.91
CA SER A 8 18.75 -3.40 -40.73
C SER A 8 19.37 -2.03 -40.37
N PRO A 9 18.70 -1.06 -39.64
CA PRO A 9 17.87 -1.34 -38.44
C PRO A 9 16.80 -0.29 -37.97
N LEU A 10 16.01 -0.70 -36.95
CA LEU A 10 15.38 0.08 -35.84
C LEU A 10 14.38 1.21 -36.20
N VAL A 11 13.21 1.31 -35.57
CA VAL A 11 12.99 1.94 -34.24
C VAL A 11 11.61 1.47 -33.75
N SER A 12 11.56 0.63 -32.72
CA SER A 12 11.34 1.03 -31.31
C SER A 12 9.98 1.68 -31.06
N GLN A 13 9.07 0.94 -30.41
CA GLN A 13 8.72 1.28 -29.03
C GLN A 13 7.98 0.13 -28.32
N SER A 14 8.69 -0.38 -27.31
CA SER A 14 8.19 -0.76 -25.98
C SER A 14 7.27 -1.98 -25.86
N VAL A 15 7.90 -3.14 -25.98
CA VAL A 15 7.61 -4.27 -25.10
C VAL A 15 7.94 -3.81 -23.67
N ARG A 16 6.92 -3.48 -22.87
CA ARG A 16 7.03 -3.50 -21.41
C ARG A 16 5.89 -4.31 -20.85
N ALA A 17 6.03 -5.63 -20.97
CA ALA A 17 5.58 -6.52 -19.93
C ALA A 17 6.23 -6.02 -18.63
N SER A 18 5.49 -5.22 -17.86
CA SER A 18 5.91 -4.89 -16.51
C SER A 18 5.79 -6.19 -15.73
N VAL A 19 6.96 -6.79 -15.55
CA VAL A 19 7.23 -7.95 -14.74
C VAL A 19 6.40 -7.83 -13.46
N ILE A 20 5.36 -8.66 -13.33
CA ILE A 20 4.76 -8.98 -12.04
C ILE A 20 5.90 -9.70 -11.31
N ARG A 21 6.69 -8.91 -10.58
CA ARG A 21 7.85 -9.40 -9.85
C ARG A 21 7.30 -10.23 -8.71
N SER A 22 7.33 -11.53 -8.94
CA SER A 22 7.03 -12.59 -8.00
C SER A 22 7.72 -12.30 -6.67
N ILE A 23 6.96 -11.81 -5.70
CA ILE A 23 7.31 -11.90 -4.28
C ILE A 23 6.22 -12.78 -3.68
N ASN A 24 6.39 -14.08 -3.86
CA ASN A 24 5.66 -15.06 -3.09
C ASN A 24 6.24 -15.06 -1.66
N ARG A 25 5.92 -14.04 -0.87
CA ARG A 25 6.15 -14.05 0.57
C ARG A 25 4.81 -14.38 1.19
N LEU A 26 4.72 -15.57 1.79
CA LEU A 26 3.58 -15.95 2.64
C LEU A 26 3.47 -14.98 3.83
N SER A 27 2.90 -13.80 3.60
CA SER A 27 2.05 -13.15 4.59
C SER A 27 0.62 -13.52 4.20
N ILE A 28 -0.17 -13.87 5.19
CA ILE A 28 -1.55 -14.34 5.05
C ILE A 28 -2.47 -13.13 4.70
N MET A 29 -1.91 -11.93 4.58
CA MET A 29 -2.61 -10.71 4.24
C MET A 29 -2.63 -10.43 2.73
N ASN A 30 -3.84 -10.34 2.18
CA ASN A 30 -4.04 -9.75 0.87
C ASN A 30 -3.82 -8.23 0.94
N THR A 31 -2.63 -7.77 0.53
CA THR A 31 -2.30 -6.36 0.40
C THR A 31 -2.55 -5.89 -1.03
N GLN A 32 -3.51 -4.99 -1.21
CA GLN A 32 -3.80 -4.36 -2.50
C GLN A 32 -3.27 -2.94 -2.48
N ILE A 33 -2.51 -2.55 -3.51
CA ILE A 33 -2.00 -1.20 -3.66
C ILE A 33 -2.61 -0.60 -4.92
N THR A 34 -3.33 0.51 -4.78
CA THR A 34 -3.93 1.26 -5.89
C THR A 34 -3.26 2.63 -5.96
N VAL A 35 -2.77 3.00 -7.14
CA VAL A 35 -2.18 4.31 -7.38
C VAL A 35 -3.11 5.07 -8.32
N ARG A 36 -3.51 6.30 -7.95
CA ARG A 36 -4.40 7.15 -8.73
C ARG A 36 -3.65 8.39 -9.21
N HIS A 37 -3.53 8.54 -10.53
CA HIS A 37 -3.01 9.76 -11.19
C HIS A 37 -1.62 10.23 -10.75
N VAL A 38 -0.76 9.33 -10.25
CA VAL A 38 0.62 9.68 -9.85
C VAL A 38 1.60 8.59 -10.25
N ASP A 39 2.79 9.00 -10.72
CA ASP A 39 3.95 8.13 -10.84
C ASP A 39 4.58 7.92 -9.46
N VAL A 40 4.16 6.83 -8.80
CA VAL A 40 4.73 6.41 -7.52
C VAL A 40 5.94 5.51 -7.77
N THR A 41 7.11 5.95 -7.31
CA THR A 41 8.36 5.19 -7.35
C THR A 41 8.25 3.87 -6.57
N ASP A 42 8.94 2.83 -7.03
CA ASP A 42 8.97 1.52 -6.36
C ASP A 42 9.41 1.59 -4.90
N HIS A 43 10.31 2.53 -4.57
CA HIS A 43 10.72 2.81 -3.19
C HIS A 43 9.56 3.17 -2.27
N VAL A 44 8.58 3.93 -2.75
CA VAL A 44 7.42 4.35 -1.94
C VAL A 44 6.49 3.16 -1.70
N LYS A 45 6.30 2.30 -2.70
CA LYS A 45 5.51 1.07 -2.57
C LYS A 45 6.15 0.13 -1.54
N GLU A 46 7.45 -0.12 -1.68
CA GLU A 46 8.19 -0.96 -0.73
C GLU A 46 8.17 -0.38 0.69
N TYR A 47 8.22 0.95 0.81
CA TYR A 47 8.07 1.63 2.09
C TYR A 47 6.68 1.44 2.70
N ALA A 48 5.61 1.59 1.90
CA ALA A 48 4.24 1.35 2.33
C ALA A 48 4.02 -0.10 2.78
N GLU A 49 4.56 -1.08 2.03
CA GLU A 49 4.53 -2.50 2.38
C GLU A 49 5.25 -2.77 3.71
N LYS A 50 6.49 -2.27 3.87
CA LYS A 50 7.23 -2.40 5.14
C LYS A 50 6.50 -1.79 6.33
N ARG A 51 5.73 -0.74 6.09
CA ARG A 51 4.92 -0.07 7.12
C ARG A 51 3.65 -0.85 7.44
N ALA A 52 3.00 -1.43 6.45
CA ALA A 52 1.87 -2.35 6.65
C ALA A 52 2.29 -3.62 7.42
N GLU A 53 3.45 -4.20 7.13
CA GLU A 53 3.99 -5.37 7.86
C GLU A 53 4.19 -5.06 9.35
N LYS A 54 4.56 -3.82 9.70
CA LYS A 54 4.63 -3.43 11.12
C LYS A 54 3.26 -3.47 11.79
N LEU A 55 2.20 -3.04 11.11
CA LEU A 55 0.83 -3.06 11.64
C LEU A 55 0.33 -4.50 11.86
N GLU A 56 0.67 -5.42 10.95
CA GLU A 56 0.40 -6.86 11.09
C GLU A 56 1.03 -7.42 12.37
N ARG A 57 2.28 -7.08 12.67
CA ARG A 57 2.96 -7.50 13.92
C ARG A 57 2.30 -6.98 15.20
N PHE A 58 1.53 -5.89 15.16
CA PHE A 58 0.80 -5.39 16.33
C PHE A 58 -0.53 -6.13 16.53
N TYR A 59 -1.14 -6.61 15.44
CA TYR A 59 -2.44 -7.28 15.46
C TYR A 59 -2.57 -8.30 14.32
N ASP A 60 -2.46 -9.58 14.65
CA ASP A 60 -2.60 -10.70 13.70
C ASP A 60 -4.03 -10.93 13.18
N GLY A 61 -5.02 -10.12 13.60
CA GLY A 61 -6.42 -10.25 13.17
C GLY A 61 -6.78 -9.43 11.92
N ILE A 62 -5.78 -9.02 11.15
CA ILE A 62 -5.99 -8.30 9.89
C ILE A 62 -6.29 -9.30 8.77
N VAL A 63 -7.41 -9.09 8.08
CA VAL A 63 -7.88 -9.95 6.98
C VAL A 63 -7.33 -9.45 5.64
N SER A 64 -7.42 -8.15 5.39
CA SER A 64 -6.94 -7.54 4.16
C SER A 64 -6.52 -6.09 4.41
N THR A 65 -5.58 -5.63 3.59
CA THR A 65 -5.10 -4.24 3.62
C THR A 65 -5.19 -3.67 2.21
N HIS A 66 -5.76 -2.48 2.08
CA HIS A 66 -5.86 -1.76 0.83
C HIS A 66 -5.22 -0.38 1.00
N ILE A 67 -4.12 -0.15 0.28
CA ILE A 67 -3.37 1.09 0.29
C ILE A 67 -3.71 1.83 -1.00
N ILE A 68 -4.20 3.05 -0.88
CA ILE A 68 -4.54 3.93 -1.98
C ILE A 68 -3.60 5.13 -1.90
N LEU A 69 -2.81 5.31 -2.96
CA LEU A 69 -1.87 6.42 -3.11
C LEU A 69 -2.42 7.36 -4.18
N GLY A 70 -2.48 8.64 -3.85
CA GLY A 70 -2.93 9.68 -4.76
C GLY A 70 -2.18 10.98 -4.55
N GLU A 71 -2.58 11.98 -5.31
CA GLU A 71 -2.22 13.37 -5.14
C GLU A 71 -3.49 14.17 -5.31
N ASP A 72 -3.70 15.13 -4.42
CA ASP A 72 -4.83 16.03 -4.52
C ASP A 72 -4.48 17.24 -5.40
N ASN A 73 -5.47 17.76 -6.13
CA ASN A 73 -5.30 18.95 -6.98
C ASN A 73 -5.28 20.27 -6.20
N SER A 74 -5.19 20.21 -4.86
CA SER A 74 -5.00 21.37 -4.00
C SER A 74 -3.76 22.18 -4.41
N PRO A 75 -3.75 23.50 -4.16
CA PRO A 75 -2.63 24.39 -4.55
C PRO A 75 -1.29 24.00 -3.93
N ALA A 76 -1.30 23.19 -2.86
CA ALA A 76 -0.12 22.65 -2.21
C ALA A 76 0.40 21.33 -2.81
N GLN A 77 -0.34 20.72 -3.76
CA GLN A 77 -0.04 19.40 -4.36
C GLN A 77 0.31 18.33 -3.32
N ASP A 78 -0.48 18.26 -2.26
CA ASP A 78 -0.22 17.33 -1.17
C ASP A 78 -0.42 15.88 -1.63
N LYS A 79 0.52 15.03 -1.22
CA LYS A 79 0.48 13.60 -1.45
C LYS A 79 -0.53 12.99 -0.49
N GLN A 80 -1.60 12.43 -1.04
CA GLN A 80 -2.67 11.80 -0.27
C GLN A 80 -2.44 10.30 -0.20
N VAL A 81 -2.58 9.76 1.01
CA VAL A 81 -2.46 8.34 1.29
C VAL A 81 -3.65 7.91 2.12
N GLU A 82 -4.33 6.87 1.66
CA GLU A 82 -5.44 6.24 2.36
C GLU A 82 -5.08 4.76 2.56
N ILE A 83 -5.19 4.28 3.79
CA ILE A 83 -4.93 2.89 4.15
C ILE A 83 -6.17 2.34 4.84
N ASN A 84 -6.73 1.29 4.24
CA ASN A 84 -7.91 0.60 4.70
C ASN A 84 -7.53 -0.81 5.14
N ILE A 85 -7.83 -1.15 6.38
CA ILE A 85 -7.54 -2.44 7.00
C ILE A 85 -8.87 -3.07 7.42
N ASP A 86 -9.18 -4.24 6.88
CA ASP A 86 -10.29 -5.05 7.35
C ASP A 86 -9.82 -5.95 8.49
N VAL A 87 -10.46 -5.83 9.65
CA VAL A 87 -10.26 -6.70 10.82
C VAL A 87 -11.55 -7.46 11.12
N TYR A 88 -11.47 -8.43 12.03
CA TYR A 88 -12.65 -9.21 12.43
C TYR A 88 -13.80 -8.29 12.88
N GLN A 89 -14.94 -8.34 12.17
CA GLN A 89 -16.15 -7.57 12.47
C GLN A 89 -16.01 -6.03 12.41
N LYS A 90 -14.92 -5.47 11.85
CA LYS A 90 -14.77 -4.03 11.68
C LYS A 90 -13.79 -3.67 10.57
N ARG A 91 -14.03 -2.58 9.86
CA ARG A 91 -13.05 -1.94 8.97
C ARG A 91 -12.44 -0.72 9.65
N LEU A 92 -11.12 -0.61 9.61
CA LEU A 92 -10.35 0.53 10.08
C LEU A 92 -9.80 1.27 8.85
N THR A 93 -10.01 2.57 8.82
CA THR A 93 -9.56 3.41 7.71
C THR A 93 -8.77 4.59 8.26
N ALA A 94 -7.69 4.95 7.57
CA ALA A 94 -6.86 6.08 7.91
C ALA A 94 -6.43 6.80 6.64
N GLU A 95 -6.75 8.08 6.56
CA GLU A 95 -6.40 8.96 5.46
C GLU A 95 -5.51 10.09 5.98
N ASN A 96 -4.48 10.42 5.23
CA ASN A 96 -3.63 11.56 5.50
C ASN A 96 -3.06 12.17 4.23
N SER A 97 -2.80 13.47 4.30
CA SER A 97 -2.17 14.25 3.24
C SER A 97 -0.92 14.93 3.79
N ALA A 98 0.18 14.88 3.05
CA ALA A 98 1.41 15.57 3.42
C ALA A 98 2.22 15.93 2.17
N SER A 99 3.23 16.79 2.33
CA SER A 99 4.11 17.18 1.23
C SER A 99 4.93 16.01 0.66
N THR A 100 5.06 14.90 1.40
CA THR A 100 5.77 13.68 0.95
C THR A 100 4.99 12.42 1.33
N TYR A 101 5.06 11.40 0.48
CA TYR A 101 4.42 10.10 0.73
C TYR A 101 4.89 9.46 2.03
N GLU A 102 6.18 9.55 2.37
CA GLU A 102 6.72 8.93 3.59
C GLU A 102 6.10 9.50 4.87
N GLN A 103 5.89 10.82 4.90
CA GLN A 103 5.22 11.50 6.01
C GLN A 103 3.74 11.11 6.09
N ALA A 104 3.03 11.12 4.97
CA ALA A 104 1.63 10.71 4.92
C ALA A 104 1.44 9.25 5.38
N ILE A 105 2.27 8.32 4.87
CA ILE A 105 2.26 6.91 5.28
C ILE A 105 2.54 6.77 6.78
N ASN A 106 3.55 7.47 7.31
CA ASN A 106 3.85 7.42 8.75
C ASN A 106 2.66 7.89 9.59
N SER A 107 1.99 8.97 9.19
CA SER A 107 0.81 9.49 9.88
C SER A 107 -0.37 8.52 9.80
N CYS A 108 -0.64 7.89 8.64
CA CYS A 108 -1.66 6.84 8.52
C CYS A 108 -1.36 5.65 9.45
N VAL A 109 -0.10 5.21 9.51
CA VAL A 109 0.32 4.08 10.36
C VAL A 109 0.12 4.39 11.84
N ASP A 110 0.45 5.60 12.29
CA ASP A 110 0.22 6.00 13.69
C ASP A 110 -1.27 6.04 14.04
N GLN A 111 -2.09 6.58 13.13
CA GLN A 111 -3.55 6.57 13.30
C GLN A 111 -4.11 5.14 13.38
N LEU A 112 -3.73 4.26 12.46
CA LEU A 112 -4.17 2.86 12.46
C LEU A 112 -3.73 2.12 13.70
N ARG A 113 -2.50 2.35 14.17
CA ARG A 113 -2.00 1.77 15.42
C ARG A 113 -2.89 2.15 16.61
N ARG A 114 -3.24 3.42 16.77
CA ARG A 114 -4.14 3.88 17.85
C ARG A 114 -5.53 3.25 17.73
N GLN A 115 -6.05 3.14 16.50
CA GLN A 115 -7.34 2.50 16.26
C GLN A 115 -7.31 1.01 16.63
N LEU A 116 -6.25 0.29 16.28
CA LEU A 116 -6.02 -1.12 16.63
C LEU A 116 -5.91 -1.31 18.16
N GLU A 117 -5.17 -0.45 18.86
CA GLU A 117 -5.07 -0.49 20.32
C GLU A 117 -6.43 -0.28 21.00
N LYS A 118 -7.20 0.71 20.51
CA LYS A 118 -8.55 0.98 21.01
C LYS A 118 -9.50 -0.18 20.74
N TYR A 119 -9.38 -0.82 19.58
CA TYR A 119 -10.18 -2.00 19.21
C TYR A 119 -9.83 -3.21 20.08
N LYS A 120 -8.54 -3.49 20.29
CA LYS A 120 -8.05 -4.56 21.17
C LYS A 120 -8.50 -4.37 22.62
N SER A 121 -8.48 -3.13 23.11
CA SER A 121 -8.97 -2.79 24.46
C SER A 121 -10.47 -3.08 24.61
N GLN A 122 -11.29 -2.67 23.64
CA GLN A 122 -12.73 -2.92 23.66
C GLN A 122 -13.09 -4.42 23.62
N LEU A 123 -12.37 -5.20 22.79
CA LEU A 123 -12.54 -6.66 22.74
C LEU A 123 -12.26 -7.33 24.09
N ARG A 124 -11.23 -6.86 24.82
CA ARG A 124 -10.89 -7.39 26.14
C ARG A 124 -11.93 -7.04 27.20
N SER A 125 -12.51 -5.83 27.16
CA SER A 125 -13.53 -5.42 28.12
C SER A 125 -14.81 -6.25 28.00
N LYS A 126 -15.33 -6.43 26.78
CA LYS A 126 -16.56 -7.23 26.56
C LYS A 126 -16.49 -8.67 27.05
N LYS A 127 -15.30 -9.25 27.15
CA LYS A 127 -15.12 -10.63 27.64
C LYS A 127 -15.30 -10.77 29.16
N ARG A 128 -15.28 -9.67 29.92
CA ARG A 128 -15.36 -9.67 31.39
C ARG A 128 -16.77 -9.47 31.93
N ASP A 129 -17.68 -8.87 31.15
CA ASP A 129 -19.05 -8.57 31.57
C ASP A 129 -20.04 -9.74 31.32
N ALA A 130 -19.53 -10.90 30.90
CA ALA A 130 -20.34 -12.11 30.63
C ALA A 130 -20.22 -13.18 31.73
N HIS A 131 -19.76 -12.82 32.93
CA HIS A 131 -19.74 -13.71 34.10
C HIS A 131 -20.71 -13.24 35.18
#